data_AF-A0A957Z5K3-F1
#
_entry.id   AF-A0A957Z5K3-F1
#
_cell.length_a   1.000
_cell.length_b   1.000
_cell.length_c   1.000
_cell.angle_alpha   90.00
_cell.angle_beta   90.00
_cell.angle_gamma   90.00
#
_symmetry.space_group_name_H-M   'P 1'
#
loop_
_entity.id
_entity.type
_entity.pdbx_description
1 polymer ?
#
loop_
_entity_poly.entity_id
_entity_poly.type
_entity_poly.pdbx_seq_one_letter_code
_entity_poly.pdbx_strand_id
1 'polypeptide(L)' 'VAICALLTRAGYEPVYQVSCRDRNRIAIQGDLLGAAAMGVRNVLCITGDDVTAGDQPQAKRVFDLDSIQLLHTARIM' A
#
# COMPACT_ATOMS: atom_id res chain seq x y z
N VAL A 1 2.71 -3.18 -6.22
CA VAL A 1 4.04 -2.78 -6.74
C VAL A 1 4.26 -3.12 -8.23
N ALA A 2 4.17 -4.41 -8.63
CA ALA A 2 4.57 -4.85 -9.98
C ALA A 2 3.91 -4.10 -11.16
N ILE A 3 2.59 -3.88 -11.11
CA ILE A 3 1.87 -3.15 -12.17
C ILE A 3 2.34 -1.70 -12.27
N CYS A 4 2.50 -1.00 -11.14
CA CYS A 4 3.05 0.35 -11.12
C CYS A 4 4.44 0.38 -11.73
N ALA A 5 5.30 -0.60 -11.42
CA ALA A 5 6.62 -0.69 -12.02
C ALA A 5 6.59 -0.86 -13.56
N LEU A 6 5.66 -1.66 -14.09
CA LEU A 6 5.47 -1.82 -15.53
C LEU A 6 4.98 -0.51 -16.18
N LEU A 7 4.03 0.18 -15.53
CA LEU A 7 3.52 1.47 -16.01
C LEU A 7 4.60 2.55 -15.99
N THR A 8 5.40 2.63 -14.92
CA THR A 8 6.57 3.51 -14.85
C THR A 8 7.55 3.23 -15.99
N ARG A 9 7.85 1.96 -16.27
CA ARG A 9 8.74 1.58 -17.40
C ARG A 9 8.15 1.90 -18.78
N ALA A 10 6.84 1.95 -18.89
CA ALA A 10 6.13 2.36 -20.10
C ALA A 10 5.99 3.89 -20.24
N GLY A 11 6.55 4.68 -19.31
CA GLY A 11 6.54 6.14 -19.33
C GLY A 11 5.31 6.78 -18.68
N TYR A 12 4.47 6.02 -17.99
CA TYR A 12 3.34 6.56 -17.22
C TYR A 12 3.76 6.96 -15.81
N GLU A 13 2.95 7.82 -15.20
CA GLU A 13 3.10 8.24 -13.80
C GLU A 13 1.97 7.63 -12.94
N PRO A 14 2.14 6.39 -12.42
CA PRO A 14 1.08 5.70 -11.68
C PRO A 14 0.95 6.23 -10.24
N VAL A 15 -0.28 6.16 -9.71
CA VAL A 15 -0.57 6.34 -8.29
C VAL A 15 -0.70 4.96 -7.64
N TYR A 16 0.24 4.60 -6.77
CA TYR A 16 0.24 3.31 -6.08
C TYR A 16 -0.68 3.35 -4.86
N GLN A 17 -1.79 2.63 -4.94
CA GLN A 17 -2.76 2.51 -3.85
C GLN A 17 -2.31 1.45 -2.84
N VAL A 18 -2.17 1.86 -1.58
CA VAL A 18 -1.77 1.00 -0.47
C VAL A 18 -2.89 0.97 0.58
N SER A 19 -3.52 -0.19 0.72
CA SER A 19 -4.49 -0.46 1.77
C SER A 19 -3.82 -1.10 3.01
N CYS A 20 -4.19 -0.62 4.20
CA CYS A 20 -3.74 -1.13 5.50
C CYS A 20 -4.55 -2.31 6.05
N ARG A 21 -5.69 -2.64 5.42
CA ARG A 21 -6.65 -3.67 5.85
C ARG A 21 -6.00 -5.03 6.15
N ASP A 22 -5.22 -5.53 5.19
CA ASP A 22 -4.77 -6.92 5.16
C ASP A 22 -3.27 -7.11 5.49
N ARG A 23 -2.54 -6.03 5.79
CA ARG A 23 -1.07 -6.05 5.90
C ARG A 23 -0.58 -5.36 7.15
N ASN A 24 0.49 -5.91 7.74
CA ASN A 24 1.18 -5.28 8.86
C ASN A 24 2.15 -4.20 8.36
N ARG A 25 2.69 -3.40 9.28
CA ARG A 25 3.62 -2.31 8.97
C ARG A 25 4.85 -2.77 8.18
N ILE A 26 5.41 -3.95 8.50
CA ILE A 26 6.64 -4.43 7.86
C ILE A 26 6.38 -4.75 6.39
N ALA A 27 5.27 -5.43 6.09
CA ALA A 27 4.87 -5.73 4.72
C ALA A 27 4.63 -4.44 3.92
N ILE A 28 3.92 -3.47 4.52
CA ILE A 28 3.64 -2.19 3.85
C ILE A 28 4.93 -1.39 3.61
N GLN A 29 5.83 -1.30 4.60
CA GLN A 29 7.11 -0.62 4.45
C GLN A 29 7.98 -1.26 3.35
N GLY A 30 8.02 -2.60 3.29
CA GLY A 30 8.70 -3.32 2.21
C GLY A 30 8.13 -3.00 0.83
N ASP A 31 6.80 -2.96 0.71
CA ASP A 31 6.12 -2.58 -0.53
C ASP A 31 6.41 -1.13 -0.95
N LEU A 32 6.46 -0.19 -0.01
CA LEU A 32 6.77 1.21 -0.28
C LEU A 32 8.21 1.38 -0.76
N LEU A 33 9.19 0.76 -0.08
CA LEU A 33 10.59 0.78 -0.49
C LEU A 33 10.77 0.12 -1.86
N GLY A 34 10.11 -1.02 -2.10
CA GLY A 34 10.12 -1.69 -3.39
C GLY A 34 9.51 -0.83 -4.50
N ALA A 35 8.39 -0.16 -4.24
CA ALA A 35 7.77 0.75 -5.21
C ALA A 35 8.68 1.94 -5.55
N ALA A 36 9.30 2.56 -4.54
CA ALA A 36 10.26 3.64 -4.73
C ALA A 36 11.47 3.19 -5.56
N ALA A 37 12.02 2.01 -5.27
CA ALA A 37 13.13 1.42 -6.03
C ALA A 37 12.78 1.16 -7.51
N MET A 38 11.50 0.88 -7.81
CA MET A 38 10.99 0.71 -9.17
C MET A 38 10.58 2.03 -9.85
N GLY A 39 10.85 3.19 -9.22
CA GLY A 39 10.59 4.52 -9.78
C GLY A 39 9.15 5.02 -9.59
N VAL A 40 8.34 4.38 -8.75
CA VAL A 40 7.00 4.88 -8.40
C VAL A 40 7.16 6.06 -7.44
N ARG A 41 6.48 7.18 -7.73
CA ARG A 41 6.60 8.43 -6.96
C ARG A 41 5.31 8.88 -6.27
N ASN A 42 4.16 8.36 -6.70
CA ASN A 42 2.88 8.74 -6.15
C ASN A 42 2.27 7.58 -5.38
N VAL A 43 1.87 7.83 -4.12
CA VAL A 43 1.29 6.82 -3.23
C VAL A 43 -0.02 7.36 -2.66
N LEU A 44 -1.07 6.53 -2.71
CA LEU A 44 -2.36 6.79 -2.09
C LEU A 44 -2.51 5.87 -0.86
N CYS A 45 -2.50 6.46 0.33
CA CYS A 45 -2.62 5.74 1.61
C CYS A 45 -4.08 5.61 2.01
N ILE A 46 -4.57 4.38 2.23
CA ILE A 46 -5.97 4.13 2.56
C ILE A 46 -6.06 3.10 3.71
N THR A 47 -6.92 3.36 4.70
CA THR A 47 -7.18 2.41 5.79
C THR A 47 -7.72 1.09 5.24
N GLY A 48 -8.63 1.17 4.26
CA GLY A 48 -9.36 0.04 3.69
C GLY A 48 -10.60 -0.29 4.50
N ASP A 49 -11.51 -1.04 3.88
CA ASP A 49 -12.76 -1.47 4.49
C ASP A 49 -12.54 -2.63 5.45
N ASP A 50 -13.52 -2.90 6.32
CA ASP A 50 -13.49 -4.09 7.17
C ASP A 50 -13.35 -5.37 6.34
N VAL A 51 -12.59 -6.33 6.86
CA VAL A 51 -12.39 -7.63 6.20
C VAL A 51 -13.73 -8.35 6.01
N THR A 52 -14.67 -8.17 6.93
CA THR A 52 -16.00 -8.77 6.86
C THR A 52 -16.86 -8.24 5.71
N ALA A 53 -16.50 -7.08 5.14
CA ALA A 53 -17.21 -6.49 4.01
C ALA A 53 -16.72 -6.99 2.64
N GLY A 54 -15.67 -7.82 2.60
CA GLY A 54 -15.14 -8.38 1.35
C GLY A 54 -15.49 -9.85 1.13
N ASP A 55 -14.89 -10.42 0.08
CA ASP A 55 -15.17 -11.78 -0.40
C ASP A 55 -14.67 -12.88 0.54
N GLN A 56 -13.77 -12.55 1.47
CA GLN A 56 -13.20 -13.48 2.45
C GLN A 56 -13.48 -12.98 3.88
N PRO A 57 -14.74 -13.04 4.36
CA PRO A 57 -15.11 -12.51 5.67
C PRO A 57 -14.47 -13.27 6.84
N GLN A 58 -13.98 -14.48 6.59
CA GLN A 58 -13.28 -15.33 7.58
C GLN A 58 -11.80 -14.97 7.75
N ALA A 59 -11.26 -14.09 6.88
CA ALA A 59 -9.84 -13.75 6.93
C ALA A 59 -9.52 -12.95 8.21
N LYS A 60 -8.34 -13.20 8.75
CA LYS A 60 -7.91 -12.53 9.98
C LYS A 60 -7.66 -11.05 9.71
N ARG A 61 -8.29 -10.20 10.51
CA ARG A 61 -8.05 -8.76 10.55
C ARG A 61 -6.61 -8.46 10.96
N VAL A 62 -5.91 -7.67 10.16
CA VAL A 62 -4.55 -7.20 10.49
C VAL A 62 -4.60 -5.79 11.06
N PHE A 63 -5.07 -4.79 10.29
CA PHE A 63 -5.26 -3.39 10.72
C PHE A 63 -4.17 -2.85 11.66
N ASP A 64 -2.89 -3.07 11.31
CA ASP A 64 -1.75 -2.58 12.12
C ASP A 64 -1.56 -1.06 12.00
N LEU A 65 -1.97 -0.48 10.86
CA LEU A 65 -1.95 0.95 10.58
C LEU A 65 -3.31 1.41 10.04
N ASP A 66 -3.65 2.69 10.25
CA ASP A 66 -4.65 3.40 9.45
C ASP A 66 -3.96 4.27 8.36
N SER A 67 -4.76 4.97 7.53
CA SER A 67 -4.23 5.82 6.47
C SER A 67 -3.35 6.98 6.97
N ILE A 68 -3.64 7.53 8.15
CA ILE A 68 -2.90 8.66 8.73
C ILE A 68 -1.57 8.17 9.28
N GLN A 69 -1.57 7.05 9.99
CA GLN A 69 -0.35 6.39 10.48
C GLN A 69 0.52 5.89 9.33
N LEU A 70 -0.08 5.38 8.26
CA LEU A 70 0.63 5.01 7.05
C LEU A 70 1.24 6.24 6.37
N LEU A 71 0.50 7.34 6.25
CA LEU A 71 1.01 8.59 5.69
C LEU A 71 2.22 9.10 6.48
N HIS A 72 2.14 9.08 7.81
CA HIS A 72 3.26 9.44 8.68
C HIS A 72 4.45 8.49 8.47
N THR A 73 4.20 7.18 8.42
CA THR A 73 5.23 6.16 8.17
C THR A 73 5.95 6.40 6.84
N ALA A 74 5.20 6.62 5.76
CA ALA A 74 5.75 6.88 4.44
C ALA A 74 6.57 8.18 4.36
N ARG A 75 6.27 9.17 5.22
CA ARG A 75 6.99 10.46 5.26
C ARG A 75 8.35 10.38 5.96
N ILE A 76 8.51 9.47 6.93
CA ILE A 76 9.75 9.35 7.73
C ILE A 76 10.72 8.31 7.19
N MET A 77 10.30 7.56 6.16
CA MET A 77 11.13 6.60 5.42
C MET A 77 11.83 7.28 4.26
#